data_AF-A0A7K3GDT5-F1
#
_entry.id   AF-A0A7K3GDT5-F1
#
_cell.length_a   1.000
_cell.length_b   1.000
_cell.length_c   1.000
_cell.angle_alpha   90.00
_cell.angle_beta   90.00
_cell.angle_gamma   90.00
#
_symmetry.space_group_name_H-M   'P 1'
#
loop_
_entity.id
_entity.type
_entity.pdbx_description
1 polymer ?
#
loop_
_entity_poly.entity_id
_entity_poly.type
_entity_poly.pdbx_seq_one_letter_code
_entity_poly.pdbx_strand_id
1 'polypeptide(L)'
;MSLKETARRAAILDTLSKMIAAELKTAKNDLETGLRAAKDETGTQTIAVDLDGTDIGKATLVQQKPAATVTDETALLAWVRDVAKSEVTVRVVTEIRPAWLAQLKKQIEAVGRPEWADPETGVIHEVPGVELVGRAAHTRLTVPEEGRAAIGEAWRSGALAAVVMPELTASKEESQ
;
A
#
# COMPACT_ATOMS: atom_id res chain seq x y z
N MET A 1 -13.09 -21.10 -18.85
CA MET A 1 -12.12 -21.46 -17.79
C MET A 1 -12.89 -21.89 -16.55
N SER A 2 -12.45 -22.95 -15.89
CA SER A 2 -12.99 -23.42 -14.62
C SER A 2 -12.58 -22.52 -13.44
N LEU A 3 -13.37 -22.51 -12.36
CA LEU A 3 -13.04 -21.76 -11.13
C LEU A 3 -11.66 -22.14 -10.57
N LYS A 4 -11.26 -23.40 -10.71
CA LYS A 4 -9.95 -23.91 -10.32
C LYS A 4 -8.82 -23.29 -11.16
N GLU A 5 -9.03 -23.09 -12.46
CA GLU A 5 -8.08 -22.40 -13.33
C GLU A 5 -7.96 -20.92 -13.00
N THR A 6 -9.08 -20.25 -12.72
CA THR A 6 -9.10 -18.84 -12.29
C THR A 6 -8.34 -18.66 -10.97
N ALA A 7 -8.59 -19.52 -9.98
CA ALA A 7 -7.89 -19.48 -8.70
C ALA A 7 -6.38 -19.75 -8.86
N ARG A 8 -6.00 -20.71 -9.70
CA ARG A 8 -4.60 -20.99 -10.04
C ARG A 8 -3.93 -19.78 -10.70
N ARG A 9 -4.58 -19.16 -11.68
CA ARG A 9 -4.06 -17.96 -12.37
C ARG A 9 -3.87 -16.80 -11.38
N ALA A 10 -4.84 -16.56 -10.52
CA ALA A 10 -4.76 -15.52 -9.49
C ALA A 10 -3.60 -15.76 -8.51
N ALA A 11 -3.38 -17.01 -8.07
CA ALA A 11 -2.29 -17.38 -7.17
C ALA A 11 -0.92 -17.15 -7.79
N ILE A 12 -0.77 -17.50 -9.07
CA ILE A 12 0.47 -17.29 -9.81
C ILE A 12 0.74 -15.78 -9.97
N LEU A 13 -0.24 -15.01 -10.45
CA LEU A 13 -0.08 -13.58 -10.69
C LEU A 13 0.23 -12.79 -9.40
N ASP A 14 -0.45 -13.09 -8.29
CA ASP A 14 -0.16 -12.48 -6.98
C ASP A 14 1.27 -12.77 -6.52
N THR A 15 1.72 -14.02 -6.69
CA THR A 15 3.08 -14.44 -6.32
C THR A 15 4.12 -13.72 -7.18
N LEU A 16 3.94 -13.70 -8.50
CA LEU A 16 4.84 -13.01 -9.43
C LEU A 16 4.90 -11.52 -9.15
N SER A 17 3.76 -10.88 -8.92
CA SER A 17 3.68 -9.45 -8.57
C SER A 17 4.51 -9.13 -7.33
N LYS A 18 4.44 -9.96 -6.27
CA LYS A 18 5.24 -9.79 -5.06
C LYS A 18 6.74 -9.97 -5.31
N MET A 19 7.12 -10.95 -6.12
CA MET A 19 8.53 -11.18 -6.47
C MET A 19 9.10 -10.02 -7.29
N ILE A 20 8.37 -9.57 -8.33
CA ILE A 20 8.75 -8.41 -9.15
C ILE A 20 8.81 -7.15 -8.29
N ALA A 21 7.87 -6.96 -7.36
CA ALA A 21 7.90 -5.81 -6.45
C ALA A 21 9.11 -5.82 -5.53
N ALA A 22 9.53 -6.99 -5.03
CA ALA A 22 10.74 -7.14 -4.24
C ALA A 22 12.00 -6.85 -5.08
N GLU A 23 12.09 -7.41 -6.28
CA GLU A 23 13.21 -7.18 -7.19
C GLU A 23 13.32 -5.71 -7.62
N LEU A 24 12.19 -5.11 -7.99
CA LEU A 24 12.11 -3.70 -8.33
C LEU A 24 12.55 -2.81 -7.17
N LYS A 25 12.23 -3.19 -5.92
CA LYS A 25 12.68 -2.47 -4.74
C LYS A 25 14.20 -2.55 -4.60
N THR A 26 14.80 -3.72 -4.77
CA THR A 26 16.26 -3.91 -4.76
C THR A 26 16.91 -3.09 -5.87
N ALA A 27 16.46 -3.25 -7.12
CA ALA A 27 16.99 -2.53 -8.27
C ALA A 27 16.89 -0.99 -8.12
N LYS A 28 15.80 -0.48 -7.53
CA LYS A 28 15.67 0.95 -7.22
C LYS A 28 16.67 1.42 -6.16
N ASN A 29 16.90 0.62 -5.12
CA ASN A 29 17.88 0.96 -4.09
C ASN A 29 19.31 0.97 -4.64
N ASP A 30 19.64 0.00 -5.51
CA ASP A 30 20.94 -0.07 -6.17
C ASP A 30 21.14 1.12 -7.11
N LEU A 31 20.12 1.46 -7.91
CA LEU A 31 20.12 2.64 -8.78
C LEU A 31 20.29 3.94 -7.97
N GLU A 32 19.58 4.10 -6.86
CA GLU A 32 19.70 5.27 -5.98
C GLU A 32 21.12 5.37 -5.40
N THR A 33 21.68 4.25 -4.94
CA THR A 33 23.04 4.18 -4.39
C THR A 33 24.07 4.54 -5.44
N GLY A 34 23.95 3.97 -6.65
CA GLY A 34 24.85 4.27 -7.78
C GLY A 34 24.76 5.73 -8.22
N LEU A 35 23.56 6.30 -8.32
CA LEU A 35 23.40 7.71 -8.68
C LEU A 35 23.94 8.68 -7.62
N ARG A 36 23.85 8.33 -6.33
CA ARG A 36 24.50 9.12 -5.25
C ARG A 36 26.02 9.09 -5.38
N ALA A 37 26.60 7.91 -5.56
CA ALA A 37 28.05 7.77 -5.76
C ALA A 37 28.52 8.55 -7.02
N ALA A 38 27.79 8.41 -8.14
CA ALA A 38 28.11 9.12 -9.38
C ALA A 38 28.03 10.64 -9.23
N LYS A 39 27.07 11.14 -8.46
CA LYS A 39 26.97 12.57 -8.12
C LYS A 39 28.16 13.03 -7.29
N ASP A 40 28.57 12.26 -6.29
CA ASP A 40 29.67 12.63 -5.41
C ASP A 40 31.04 12.59 -6.13
N GLU A 41 31.22 11.65 -7.06
CA GLU A 41 32.49 11.47 -7.80
C GLU A 41 32.61 12.40 -9.02
N THR A 42 31.53 12.55 -9.80
CA THR A 42 31.58 13.21 -11.12
C THR A 42 30.58 14.36 -11.29
N GLY A 43 29.72 14.59 -10.29
CA GLY A 43 28.59 15.51 -10.41
C GLY A 43 27.41 14.99 -11.24
N THR A 44 27.49 13.76 -11.76
CA THR A 44 26.44 13.17 -12.61
C THR A 44 25.18 12.86 -11.79
N GLN A 45 24.05 13.44 -12.19
CA GLN A 45 22.77 13.27 -11.50
C GLN A 45 21.71 12.58 -12.37
N THR A 46 21.93 12.51 -13.69
CA THR A 46 20.99 11.94 -14.65
C THR A 46 21.73 11.00 -15.59
N ILE A 47 21.17 9.81 -15.78
CA ILE A 47 21.64 8.84 -16.78
C ILE A 47 20.51 8.52 -17.76
N ALA A 48 20.84 8.28 -19.03
CA ALA A 48 19.91 7.72 -19.99
C ALA A 48 19.71 6.23 -19.68
N VAL A 49 18.51 5.73 -19.97
CA VAL A 49 18.16 4.32 -19.85
C VAL A 49 17.77 3.86 -21.23
N ASP A 50 18.50 2.90 -21.78
CA ASP A 50 18.19 2.28 -23.06
C ASP A 50 17.88 0.79 -22.91
N LEU A 51 17.11 0.26 -23.85
CA LEU A 51 16.86 -1.16 -24.03
C LEU A 51 17.33 -1.54 -25.44
N ASP A 52 18.43 -2.28 -25.52
CA ASP A 52 19.06 -2.72 -26.78
C ASP A 52 19.26 -1.54 -27.76
N GLY A 53 19.74 -0.40 -27.25
CA GLY A 53 19.97 0.82 -28.05
C GLY A 53 18.73 1.67 -28.31
N THR A 54 17.56 1.29 -27.81
CA THR A 54 16.35 2.12 -27.84
C THR A 54 16.23 2.94 -26.56
N ASP A 55 16.19 4.27 -26.66
CA ASP A 55 15.97 5.14 -25.49
C ASP A 55 14.59 4.86 -24.87
N ILE A 56 14.59 4.43 -23.60
CA ILE A 56 13.38 4.16 -22.82
C ILE A 56 13.21 5.16 -21.66
N GLY A 57 14.08 6.15 -21.54
CA GLY A 57 13.92 7.25 -20.60
C GLY A 57 15.20 7.64 -19.87
N LYS A 58 15.03 8.24 -18.69
CA LYS A 58 16.14 8.75 -17.87
C LYS A 58 15.91 8.45 -16.40
N ALA A 59 16.98 8.10 -15.69
CA ALA A 59 16.99 8.02 -14.23
C ALA A 59 17.70 9.25 -13.67
N THR A 60 17.03 10.00 -12.79
CA THR A 60 17.58 11.24 -12.22
C THR A 60 17.51 11.22 -10.70
N LEU A 61 18.62 11.57 -10.05
CA LEU A 61 18.68 11.80 -8.61
C LEU A 61 18.05 13.15 -8.28
N VAL A 62 16.77 13.13 -7.93
CA VAL A 62 16.05 14.33 -7.50
C VAL A 62 16.44 14.66 -6.06
N GLN A 63 17.06 15.83 -5.86
CA GLN A 63 17.21 16.40 -4.53
C GLN A 63 15.93 17.14 -4.18
N GLN A 64 15.21 16.65 -3.18
CA GLN A 64 14.08 17.39 -2.64
C GLN A 64 14.59 18.67 -1.98
N LYS A 65 13.93 19.79 -2.25
CA LYS A 65 14.21 21.06 -1.57
C LYS A 65 14.05 20.84 -0.07
N PRO A 66 14.91 21.45 0.77
CA PRO A 66 14.77 21.32 2.22
C PRO A 66 13.37 21.78 2.64
N ALA A 67 12.61 20.85 3.20
CA ALA A 67 11.30 21.12 3.78
C ALA A 67 11.51 21.57 5.23
N ALA A 68 10.89 22.69 5.61
CA ALA A 68 10.85 23.08 7.01
C ALA A 68 9.97 22.09 7.76
N THR A 69 10.57 21.38 8.72
CA THR A 69 9.86 20.46 9.61
C THR A 69 9.82 21.06 11.00
N VAL A 70 8.64 21.03 11.64
CA VAL A 70 8.51 21.41 13.04
C VAL A 70 9.12 20.30 13.90
N THR A 71 10.22 20.59 14.59
CA THR A 71 10.90 19.63 15.47
C THR A 71 10.39 19.68 16.90
N ASP A 72 9.83 20.81 17.32
CA ASP A 72 9.21 21.01 18.63
C ASP A 72 7.96 21.88 18.47
N GLU A 73 6.81 21.21 18.47
CA GLU A 73 5.51 21.85 18.29
C GLU A 73 5.13 22.70 19.51
N THR A 74 5.59 22.34 20.71
CA THR A 74 5.25 23.09 21.93
C THR A 74 6.03 24.39 22.01
N ALA A 75 7.33 24.36 21.73
CA ALA A 75 8.15 25.56 21.66
C ALA A 75 7.70 26.49 20.53
N LEU A 76 7.36 25.92 19.37
CA LEU A 76 6.83 26.71 18.25
C LEU A 76 5.50 27.36 18.62
N LEU A 77 4.56 26.62 19.22
CA LEU A 77 3.27 27.16 19.62
C LEU A 77 3.41 28.27 20.69
N ALA A 78 4.32 28.10 21.65
CA ALA A 78 4.60 29.13 22.65
C ALA A 78 5.12 30.42 21.98
N TRP A 79 6.06 30.30 21.04
CA TRP A 79 6.58 31.43 20.29
C TRP A 79 5.52 32.09 19.40
N VAL A 80 4.69 31.32 18.69
CA VAL A 80 3.59 31.83 17.84
C VAL A 80 2.54 32.55 18.68
N ARG A 81 2.23 32.05 19.89
CA ARG A 81 1.33 32.74 20.84
C ARG A 81 1.85 34.11 21.26
N ASP A 82 3.14 34.35 21.22
CA ASP A 82 3.73 35.64 21.57
C ASP A 82 3.85 36.56 20.35
N VAL A 83 4.27 36.02 19.21
CA VAL A 83 4.61 36.81 18.01
C VAL A 83 3.43 37.02 17.06
N ALA A 84 2.52 36.05 16.95
CA ALA A 84 1.44 36.05 15.95
C ALA A 84 0.14 35.49 16.53
N LYS A 85 -0.41 36.19 17.53
CA LYS A 85 -1.62 35.78 18.27
C LYS A 85 -2.84 35.49 17.39
N SER A 86 -3.00 36.19 16.27
CA SER A 86 -4.10 35.99 15.32
C SER A 86 -4.09 34.61 14.67
N GLU A 87 -2.92 33.96 14.60
CA GLU A 87 -2.75 32.66 13.96
C GLU A 87 -3.02 31.49 14.91
N VAL A 88 -3.29 31.76 16.19
CA VAL A 88 -3.59 30.72 17.19
C VAL A 88 -5.10 30.57 17.36
N THR A 89 -5.64 29.48 16.82
CA THR A 89 -7.06 29.12 17.04
C THR A 89 -7.19 28.16 18.22
N VAL A 90 -7.98 28.53 19.22
CA VAL A 90 -8.35 27.63 20.33
C VAL A 90 -9.75 27.10 20.08
N ARG A 91 -9.90 25.77 20.05
CA ARG A 91 -11.21 25.09 19.94
C ARG A 91 -11.43 24.20 21.15
N VAL A 92 -12.55 24.39 21.83
CA VAL A 92 -13.05 23.43 22.84
C VAL A 92 -13.91 22.42 22.09
N VAL A 93 -13.42 21.19 21.96
CA VAL A 93 -14.14 20.11 21.28
C VAL A 93 -14.81 19.21 22.32
N THR A 94 -16.10 18.97 22.16
CA THR A 94 -16.82 17.92 22.88
C THR A 94 -16.99 16.76 21.91
N GLU A 95 -16.29 15.66 22.17
CA GLU A 95 -16.34 14.45 21.33
C GLU A 95 -16.56 13.19 22.16
N ILE A 96 -17.13 12.18 21.53
CA ILE A 96 -17.14 10.83 22.08
C ILE A 96 -15.71 10.31 22.04
N ARG A 97 -15.21 9.80 23.19
CA ARG A 97 -13.84 9.27 23.27
C ARG A 97 -13.62 8.18 22.20
N PRO A 98 -12.60 8.30 21.32
CA PRO A 98 -12.40 7.34 20.23
C PRO A 98 -12.27 5.89 20.68
N ALA A 99 -11.60 5.66 21.81
CA ALA A 99 -11.45 4.33 22.40
C ALA A 99 -12.79 3.72 22.82
N TRP A 100 -13.69 4.52 23.40
CA TRP A 100 -15.03 4.07 23.79
C TRP A 100 -15.90 3.79 22.56
N LEU A 101 -15.84 4.66 21.54
CA LEU A 101 -16.53 4.43 20.27
C LEU A 101 -16.05 3.15 19.56
N ALA A 102 -14.75 2.87 19.59
CA ALA A 102 -14.19 1.64 19.04
C ALA A 102 -14.67 0.39 19.80
N GLN A 103 -14.75 0.47 21.14
CA GLN A 103 -15.29 -0.60 21.97
C GLN A 103 -16.78 -0.84 21.70
N LEU A 104 -17.58 0.23 21.63
CA LEU A 104 -18.99 0.18 21.29
C LEU A 104 -19.21 -0.51 19.92
N LYS A 105 -18.47 -0.10 18.90
CA LYS A 105 -18.51 -0.73 17.56
C LYS A 105 -18.18 -2.22 17.64
N LYS A 106 -17.13 -2.60 18.37
CA LYS A 106 -16.73 -4.00 18.54
C LYS A 106 -17.80 -4.84 19.25
N GLN A 107 -18.51 -4.27 20.24
CA GLN A 107 -19.59 -4.94 20.95
C GLN A 107 -20.82 -5.13 20.05
N ILE A 108 -21.22 -4.08 19.31
CA ILE A 108 -22.31 -4.13 18.32
C ILE A 108 -22.00 -5.14 17.21
N GLU A 109 -20.77 -5.14 16.68
CA GLU A 109 -20.30 -6.12 15.68
C GLU A 109 -20.32 -7.56 16.20
N ALA A 110 -20.00 -7.78 17.48
CA ALA A 110 -20.01 -9.11 18.10
C ALA A 110 -21.43 -9.65 18.34
N VAL A 111 -22.38 -8.77 18.69
CA VAL A 111 -23.79 -9.12 18.93
C VAL A 111 -24.58 -9.21 17.61
N GLY A 112 -24.15 -8.50 16.57
CA GLY A 112 -24.83 -8.47 15.29
C GLY A 112 -26.17 -7.72 15.31
N ARG A 113 -26.38 -6.87 16.33
CA ARG A 113 -27.52 -5.95 16.47
C ARG A 113 -27.01 -4.59 16.95
N PRO A 114 -27.66 -3.46 16.58
CA PRO A 114 -27.30 -2.12 17.04
C PRO A 114 -27.71 -1.88 18.50
N GLU A 115 -27.37 -2.82 19.37
CA GLU A 115 -27.70 -2.85 20.78
C GLU A 115 -26.39 -2.86 21.57
N TRP A 116 -26.33 -2.06 22.63
CA TRP A 116 -25.22 -2.01 23.56
C TRP A 116 -25.71 -2.42 24.94
N ALA A 117 -25.06 -3.42 25.53
CA ALA A 117 -25.30 -3.80 26.91
C ALA A 117 -24.39 -2.98 27.82
N ASP A 118 -24.99 -2.26 28.76
CA ASP A 118 -24.26 -1.58 29.81
C ASP A 118 -23.56 -2.62 30.71
N PRO A 119 -22.22 -2.62 30.82
CA PRO A 119 -21.49 -3.60 31.61
C PRO A 119 -21.69 -3.46 33.12
N GLU A 120 -22.15 -2.31 33.61
CA GLU A 120 -22.37 -2.07 35.05
C GLU A 120 -23.82 -2.37 35.47
N THR A 121 -24.79 -2.07 34.61
CA THR A 121 -26.22 -2.23 34.93
C THR A 121 -26.87 -3.42 34.26
N GLY A 122 -26.23 -4.02 33.25
CA GLY A 122 -26.77 -5.13 32.46
C GLY A 122 -27.93 -4.73 31.56
N VAL A 123 -28.27 -3.43 31.45
CA VAL A 123 -29.36 -2.93 30.64
C VAL A 123 -28.93 -2.85 29.18
N ILE A 124 -29.77 -3.40 28.29
CA ILE A 124 -29.56 -3.33 26.85
C ILE A 124 -30.18 -2.02 26.33
N HIS A 125 -29.37 -1.20 25.69
CA HIS A 125 -29.77 0.04 25.04
C HIS A 125 -29.69 -0.11 23.52
N GLU A 126 -30.71 0.34 22.81
CA GLU A 126 -30.61 0.55 21.37
C GLU A 126 -29.69 1.75 21.10
N VAL A 127 -28.71 1.59 20.21
CA VAL A 127 -27.70 2.61 19.93
C VAL A 127 -28.13 3.45 18.72
N PRO A 128 -28.61 4.68 18.93
CA PRO A 128 -29.03 5.53 17.82
C PRO A 128 -27.84 5.87 16.91
N GLY A 129 -28.07 5.82 15.59
CA GLY A 129 -27.08 6.20 14.58
C GLY A 129 -26.04 5.14 14.22
N VAL A 130 -26.21 3.89 14.68
CA VAL A 130 -25.38 2.75 14.26
C VAL A 130 -26.20 1.78 13.42
N GLU A 131 -25.78 1.56 12.18
CA GLU A 131 -26.37 0.56 11.27
C GLU A 131 -25.33 -0.52 10.96
N LEU A 132 -25.76 -1.78 11.02
CA LEU A 132 -24.95 -2.92 10.60
C LEU A 132 -25.16 -3.18 9.11
N VAL A 133 -24.33 -2.55 8.28
CA VAL A 133 -24.31 -2.85 6.84
C VAL A 133 -23.53 -4.15 6.61
N GLY A 134 -24.21 -5.17 6.09
CA GLY A 134 -23.56 -6.42 5.71
C GLY A 134 -22.43 -6.18 4.70
N ARG A 135 -21.19 -6.54 5.06
CA ARG A 135 -20.07 -6.46 4.12
C ARG A 135 -20.25 -7.51 3.04
N ALA A 136 -20.12 -7.11 1.78
CA ALA A 136 -20.12 -8.06 0.67
C ALA A 136 -19.03 -9.12 0.88
N ALA A 137 -19.35 -10.37 0.54
CA ALA A 137 -18.38 -11.46 0.61
C ALA A 137 -17.16 -11.13 -0.27
N HIS A 138 -15.95 -11.31 0.27
CA HIS A 138 -14.71 -11.15 -0.47
C HIS A 138 -13.98 -12.49 -0.55
N THR A 139 -13.28 -12.72 -1.65
CA THR A 139 -12.43 -13.91 -1.80
C THR A 139 -11.09 -13.65 -1.15
N ARG A 140 -10.69 -14.50 -0.22
CA ARG A 140 -9.32 -14.53 0.34
C ARG A 140 -8.53 -15.63 -0.36
N LEU A 141 -7.40 -15.27 -0.94
CA LEU A 141 -6.45 -16.22 -1.53
C LEU A 141 -5.22 -16.33 -0.63
N THR A 142 -4.88 -17.57 -0.24
CA THR A 142 -3.69 -17.86 0.56
C THR A 142 -2.85 -18.87 -0.19
N VAL A 143 -1.66 -18.45 -0.63
CA VAL A 143 -0.66 -19.33 -1.26
C VAL A 143 0.43 -19.64 -0.21
N PRO A 144 0.63 -20.92 0.15
CA PRO A 144 1.65 -21.31 1.11
C PRO A 144 3.06 -21.14 0.53
N GLU A 145 4.08 -21.22 1.38
CA GLU A 145 5.47 -20.89 1.03
C GLU A 145 6.03 -21.84 -0.04
N GLU A 146 5.79 -23.14 0.10
CA GLU A 146 6.19 -24.14 -0.90
C GLU A 146 5.54 -23.89 -2.26
N GLY A 147 4.28 -23.42 -2.26
CA GLY A 147 3.57 -23.03 -3.48
C GLY A 147 4.21 -21.83 -4.16
N ARG A 148 4.66 -20.84 -3.39
CA ARG A 148 5.39 -19.68 -3.92
C ARG A 148 6.73 -20.07 -4.51
N ALA A 149 7.47 -20.96 -3.84
CA ALA A 149 8.76 -21.45 -4.34
C ALA A 149 8.60 -22.18 -5.68
N ALA A 150 7.60 -23.05 -5.81
CA ALA A 150 7.30 -23.75 -7.06
C ALA A 150 6.90 -22.80 -8.19
N ILE A 151 6.09 -21.76 -7.89
CA ILE A 151 5.74 -20.71 -8.87
C ILE A 151 7.00 -19.95 -9.29
N GLY A 152 7.90 -19.60 -8.35
CA GLY A 152 9.16 -18.92 -8.65
C GLY A 152 10.09 -19.73 -9.55
N GLU A 153 10.19 -21.04 -9.36
CA GLU A 153 10.95 -21.94 -10.24
C GLU A 153 10.33 -22.04 -11.63
N ALA A 154 9.00 -22.18 -11.70
CA ALA A 154 8.28 -22.24 -12.98
C ALA A 154 8.41 -20.92 -13.77
N TRP A 155 8.57 -19.79 -13.08
CA TRP A 155 8.86 -18.51 -13.71
C TRP A 155 10.28 -18.50 -14.31
N ARG A 156 11.29 -18.86 -13.51
CA ARG A 156 12.70 -18.87 -13.94
C ARG A 156 12.97 -19.83 -15.11
N SER A 157 12.27 -20.96 -15.14
CA SER A 157 12.35 -21.95 -16.21
C SER A 157 11.46 -21.65 -17.44
N GLY A 158 10.68 -20.56 -17.41
CA GLY A 158 9.75 -20.20 -18.49
C GLY A 158 8.47 -21.05 -18.58
N ALA A 159 8.31 -22.05 -17.70
CA ALA A 159 7.18 -22.97 -17.69
C ALA A 159 5.81 -22.29 -17.36
N LEU A 160 5.82 -21.09 -16.77
CA LEU A 160 4.59 -20.35 -16.45
C LEU A 160 3.87 -19.74 -17.67
N ALA A 161 4.55 -19.55 -18.79
CA ALA A 161 3.98 -18.91 -19.97
C ALA A 161 2.73 -19.65 -20.47
N ALA A 162 2.78 -20.99 -20.47
CA ALA A 162 1.68 -21.87 -20.88
C ALA A 162 0.43 -21.79 -19.98
N VAL A 163 0.57 -21.32 -18.74
CA VAL A 163 -0.50 -21.37 -17.72
C VAL A 163 -1.17 -20.01 -17.51
N VAL A 164 -0.44 -18.91 -17.71
CA VAL A 164 -0.89 -17.56 -17.31
C VAL A 164 -0.86 -16.55 -18.46
N MET A 165 -0.03 -16.77 -19.48
CA MET A 165 0.26 -15.80 -20.54
C MET A 165 -0.12 -16.27 -21.97
N PRO A 166 -1.27 -16.92 -22.22
CA PRO A 166 -1.64 -17.24 -23.61
C PRO A 166 -1.95 -15.99 -24.47
N GLU A 167 -2.27 -14.84 -23.88
CA GLU A 167 -2.72 -13.64 -24.64
C GLU A 167 -1.67 -12.53 -24.82
N LEU A 168 -0.53 -12.57 -24.12
CA LEU A 168 0.55 -11.59 -24.33
C LEU A 168 1.48 -11.97 -25.50
N THR A 169 1.42 -13.22 -25.95
CA THR A 169 2.11 -13.70 -27.16
C THR A 169 1.33 -13.45 -28.44
N ALA A 170 0.06 -13.05 -28.36
CA ALA A 170 -0.82 -12.78 -29.50
C ALA A 170 -0.73 -11.32 -29.99
N SER A 171 0.46 -10.74 -29.96
CA SER A 171 0.76 -9.44 -30.60
C SER A 171 1.94 -9.58 -31.55
N LYS A 172 1.88 -10.59 -32.43
CA LYS A 172 2.66 -10.62 -33.67
C LYS A 172 2.05 -11.59 -34.66
N GLU A 173 1.00 -11.17 -35.35
CA GLU A 173 0.65 -11.56 -36.74
C GLU A 173 -0.61 -10.80 -37.19
N GLU A 174 -0.48 -9.47 -37.33
CA GLU A 174 -1.26 -8.73 -38.32
C GLU A 174 -0.28 -7.92 -39.16
N SER A 175 -0.02 -8.38 -40.37
CA SER A 175 0.38 -7.56 -41.52
C SER A 175 0.05 -8.32 -42.79
N GLN A 176 -0.62 -7.58 -43.67
CA GLN A 176 -1.24 -7.94 -44.94
C GLN A 176 -0.28 -8.59 -45.95
#